data_AF-A0A392NGD1-F1
#
_entry.id   AF-A0A392NGD1-F1
#
_cell.length_a   1.000
_cell.length_b   1.000
_cell.length_c   1.000
_cell.angle_alpha   90.00
_cell.angle_beta   90.00
_cell.angle_gamma   90.00
#
_symmetry.space_group_name_H-M   'P 1'
#
loop_
_entity.id
_entity.type
_entity.pdbx_description
1 polymer ?
#
loop_
_entity_poly.entity_id
_entity_poly.type
_entity_poly.pdbx_seq_one_letter_code
_entity_poly.pdbx_strand_id
1 'polypeptide(L)'
;MYPDGVNLLSLFSGIGGAEVALHRLGIPLKTVVSVEKSEVNRNIVRSWWEQTNQKGNLIDMDDVQQLDSDRLEQLMSVYGGFDLIVGGSPCNNLAGSNRVSRNGLEGSESSLFYDYFRILDLVKAMAPRFR
;
A
#
# COMPACT_ATOMS: atom_id res chain seq x y z
N MET A 1 -8.20 20.30 -2.33
CA MET A 1 -8.50 19.50 -1.11
C MET A 1 -9.47 18.42 -1.54
N TYR A 2 -9.24 17.14 -1.19
CA TYR A 2 -10.01 15.98 -1.68
C TYR A 2 -11.39 15.90 -1.01
N PRO A 3 -12.46 16.45 -1.60
CA PRO A 3 -13.75 16.55 -0.92
C PRO A 3 -14.48 15.21 -0.88
N ASP A 4 -14.23 14.35 -1.87
CA ASP A 4 -14.79 13.01 -2.02
C ASP A 4 -13.92 11.91 -1.38
N GLY A 5 -12.88 12.32 -0.65
CA GLY A 5 -11.87 11.43 -0.08
C GLY A 5 -10.77 11.02 -1.07
N VAL A 6 -9.78 10.30 -0.55
CA VAL A 6 -8.60 9.86 -1.30
C VAL A 6 -8.66 8.38 -1.65
N ASN A 7 -8.17 8.04 -2.84
CA ASN A 7 -7.82 6.68 -3.24
C ASN A 7 -6.35 6.40 -2.88
N LEU A 8 -6.14 5.52 -1.91
CA LEU A 8 -4.82 5.17 -1.36
C LEU A 8 -4.40 3.77 -1.81
N LEU A 9 -3.17 3.64 -2.29
CA LEU A 9 -2.46 2.37 -2.41
C LEU A 9 -1.37 2.29 -1.33
N SER A 10 -1.56 1.39 -0.36
CA SER A 10 -0.71 1.22 0.82
C SER A 10 0.04 -0.11 0.71
N LEU A 11 1.29 -0.04 0.25
CA LEU A 11 2.17 -1.19 0.06
C LEU A 11 2.97 -1.46 1.34
N PHE A 12 3.03 -2.71 1.78
CA PHE A 12 3.67 -3.08 3.06
C PHE A 12 3.02 -2.32 4.23
N SER A 13 1.69 -2.33 4.28
CA SER A 13 0.91 -1.43 5.14
C SER A 13 1.10 -1.68 6.64
N GLY A 14 1.60 -2.86 7.03
CA GLY A 14 1.77 -3.22 8.43
C GLY A 14 0.44 -3.07 9.18
N ILE A 15 0.45 -2.30 10.26
CA ILE A 15 -0.72 -2.06 11.11
C ILE A 15 -1.60 -0.87 10.66
N GLY A 16 -1.39 -0.35 9.45
CA GLY A 16 -2.24 0.71 8.88
C GLY A 16 -1.87 2.14 9.29
N GLY A 17 -0.56 2.43 9.40
CA GLY A 17 -0.08 3.71 9.89
C GLY A 17 -0.51 4.91 9.02
N ALA A 18 -0.54 4.74 7.70
CA ALA A 18 -0.93 5.81 6.77
C ALA A 18 -2.44 6.11 6.84
N GLU A 19 -3.24 5.06 6.93
CA GLU A 19 -4.69 5.07 7.04
C GLU A 19 -5.11 5.80 8.33
N VAL A 20 -4.48 5.45 9.46
CA VAL A 20 -4.70 6.12 10.74
C VAL A 20 -4.29 7.59 10.69
N ALA A 21 -3.15 7.91 10.05
CA ALA A 21 -2.69 9.28 9.92
C ALA A 21 -3.66 10.15 9.10
N LEU A 22 -4.10 9.67 7.94
CA LEU A 22 -5.07 10.36 7.09
C LEU A 22 -6.41 10.57 7.80
N HIS A 23 -6.90 9.54 8.50
CA HIS A 23 -8.11 9.65 9.32
C HIS A 23 -7.97 10.72 10.41
N ARG A 24 -6.84 10.75 11.13
CA ARG A 24 -6.57 11.77 12.16
C ARG A 24 -6.45 13.19 11.61
N LEU A 25 -6.02 13.33 10.34
CA LEU A 25 -5.99 14.60 9.63
C LEU A 25 -7.37 15.03 9.10
N GLY A 26 -8.42 14.21 9.29
CA GLY A 26 -9.76 14.48 8.80
C GLY A 26 -9.89 14.31 7.28
N ILE A 27 -8.95 13.63 6.63
CA ILE A 27 -9.00 13.34 5.20
C ILE A 27 -9.83 12.06 5.01
N PRO A 28 -10.98 12.10 4.31
CA PRO A 28 -11.79 10.91 4.11
C PRO A 28 -11.06 9.87 3.26
N LEU A 29 -11.15 8.61 3.65
CA LEU A 29 -10.62 7.47 2.87
C LEU A 29 -11.73 6.96 1.96
N LYS A 30 -11.59 7.15 0.64
CA LYS A 30 -12.59 6.71 -0.36
C LYS A 30 -12.38 5.25 -0.72
N THR A 31 -11.16 4.90 -1.11
CA THR A 31 -10.74 3.53 -1.38
C THR A 31 -9.33 3.34 -0.85
N VAL A 32 -9.09 2.28 -0.09
CA VAL A 32 -7.77 1.89 0.38
C VAL A 32 -7.48 0.49 -0.12
N VAL A 33 -6.45 0.35 -0.95
CA VAL A 33 -5.85 -0.95 -1.29
C VAL A 33 -4.66 -1.14 -0.35
N SER A 34 -4.82 -2.01 0.64
CA SER A 34 -3.82 -2.31 1.66
C SER A 34 -3.18 -3.67 1.38
N VAL A 35 -1.88 -3.67 1.12
CA VAL A 35 -1.10 -4.88 0.83
C VAL A 35 -0.14 -5.20 1.97
N GLU A 36 -0.37 -6.32 2.64
CA GLU A 36 0.41 -6.72 3.81
C GLU A 36 0.45 -8.23 3.96
N LYS A 37 1.64 -8.81 4.14
CA LYS A 37 1.84 -10.26 4.16
C LYS A 37 1.35 -10.93 5.43
N SER A 38 1.50 -10.27 6.57
CA SER A 38 1.07 -10.80 7.87
C SER A 38 -0.45 -10.71 8.03
N GLU A 39 -1.11 -11.86 8.12
CA GLU A 39 -2.56 -11.92 8.40
C GLU A 39 -2.92 -11.20 9.71
N VAL A 40 -2.06 -11.28 10.73
CA VAL A 40 -2.26 -10.57 12.01
C VAL A 40 -2.32 -9.06 11.79
N ASN A 41 -1.40 -8.52 10.98
CA ASN A 41 -1.36 -7.10 10.66
C ASN A 41 -2.60 -6.69 9.84
N ARG A 42 -2.99 -7.50 8.85
CA ARG A 42 -4.22 -7.29 8.08
C ARG A 42 -5.46 -7.26 8.98
N ASN A 43 -5.55 -8.18 9.93
CA ASN A 43 -6.65 -8.23 10.90
C ASN A 43 -6.70 -6.99 11.81
N ILE A 44 -5.56 -6.43 12.18
CA ILE A 44 -5.48 -5.16 12.93
C ILE A 44 -6.08 -4.01 12.10
N VAL A 45 -5.70 -3.90 10.82
CA VAL A 45 -6.24 -2.85 9.93
C VAL A 45 -7.74 -3.00 9.71
N ARG A 46 -8.22 -4.23 9.44
CA ARG A 46 -9.66 -4.52 9.30
C ARG A 46 -10.44 -4.14 10.57
N SER A 47 -9.93 -4.53 11.73
CA SER A 47 -10.54 -4.22 13.02
C SER A 47 -10.61 -2.70 13.27
N TRP A 48 -9.52 -1.98 12.98
CA TRP A 48 -9.48 -0.53 13.10
C TRP A 48 -10.47 0.15 12.12
N TRP A 49 -10.55 -0.34 10.88
CA TRP A 49 -11.45 0.16 9.85
C TRP A 49 -12.91 0.10 10.31
N GLU A 50 -13.33 -1.03 10.88
CA GLU A 50 -14.67 -1.23 11.43
C GLU A 50 -14.93 -0.35 12.66
N GLN A 51 -14.00 -0.33 13.62
CA GLN A 51 -14.14 0.44 14.87
C GLN A 51 -14.24 1.95 14.63
N THR A 52 -13.59 2.46 13.60
CA THR A 52 -13.65 3.88 13.22
C THR A 52 -14.78 4.20 12.23
N ASN A 53 -15.59 3.20 11.86
CA ASN A 53 -16.76 3.34 10.99
C ASN A 53 -16.42 4.04 9.65
N GLN A 54 -15.26 3.69 9.07
CA GLN A 54 -14.85 4.22 7.76
C GLN A 54 -15.93 3.94 6.72
N LYS A 55 -16.15 4.92 5.84
CA LYS A 55 -17.24 4.87 4.84
C LYS A 55 -16.78 4.46 3.44
N GLY A 56 -15.48 4.43 3.21
CA GLY A 56 -14.90 3.99 1.94
C GLY A 56 -14.82 2.47 1.81
N ASN A 57 -14.06 2.05 0.81
CA ASN A 57 -13.74 0.65 0.56
C ASN A 57 -12.36 0.30 1.13
N LEU A 58 -12.24 -0.83 1.83
CA LEU A 58 -10.97 -1.45 2.18
C LEU A 58 -10.78 -2.72 1.35
N ILE A 59 -9.75 -2.73 0.51
CA ILE A 59 -9.34 -3.88 -0.30
C ILE A 59 -8.05 -4.40 0.31
N ASP A 60 -8.16 -5.59 0.85
CA ASP A 60 -7.11 -6.31 1.54
C ASP A 60 -6.42 -7.27 0.57
N MET A 61 -5.09 -7.22 0.48
CA MET A 61 -4.28 -8.14 -0.31
C MET A 61 -3.07 -8.62 0.49
N ASP A 62 -2.64 -9.85 0.24
CA ASP A 62 -1.58 -10.50 1.01
C ASP A 62 -0.20 -10.36 0.39
N ASP A 63 -0.11 -10.39 -0.93
CA ASP A 63 1.17 -10.37 -1.64
C ASP A 63 1.27 -9.22 -2.63
N VAL A 64 2.33 -8.43 -2.50
CA VAL A 64 2.68 -7.33 -3.39
C VAL A 64 2.98 -7.81 -4.81
N GLN A 65 3.39 -9.07 -4.96
CA GLN A 65 3.64 -9.67 -6.27
C GLN A 65 2.36 -9.88 -7.08
N GLN A 66 1.18 -9.93 -6.44
CA GLN A 66 -0.11 -10.02 -7.12
C GLN A 66 -0.58 -8.70 -7.73
N LEU A 67 0.08 -7.57 -7.41
CA LEU A 67 -0.18 -6.29 -8.05
C LEU A 67 0.60 -6.18 -9.37
N ASP A 68 0.20 -6.99 -10.35
CA ASP A 68 0.65 -6.86 -11.74
C ASP A 68 -0.14 -5.79 -12.51
N SER A 69 0.15 -5.65 -13.80
CA SER A 69 -0.49 -4.65 -14.66
C SER A 69 -2.01 -4.83 -14.73
N ASP A 70 -2.46 -6.07 -14.93
CA ASP A 70 -3.88 -6.39 -15.11
C ASP A 70 -4.66 -6.15 -13.82
N ARG A 71 -4.07 -6.53 -12.68
CA ARG A 71 -4.69 -6.31 -11.38
C ARG A 71 -4.78 -4.83 -11.03
N LEU A 72 -3.74 -4.04 -11.31
CA LEU A 72 -3.76 -2.60 -11.10
C LEU A 72 -4.78 -1.92 -12.02
N GLU A 73 -4.85 -2.30 -13.29
CA GLU A 73 -5.83 -1.80 -14.23
C GLU A 73 -7.27 -2.13 -13.79
N GLN A 74 -7.50 -3.35 -13.31
CA GLN A 74 -8.79 -3.73 -12.73
C GLN A 74 -9.16 -2.83 -11.55
N LEU A 75 -8.27 -2.66 -10.57
CA LEU A 75 -8.52 -1.82 -9.39
C LEU A 75 -8.81 -0.37 -9.80
N MET A 76 -8.00 0.20 -10.70
CA MET A 76 -8.16 1.58 -11.15
C MET A 76 -9.41 1.78 -12.02
N SER A 77 -9.86 0.76 -12.75
CA SER A 77 -11.11 0.82 -13.52
C SER A 77 -12.36 0.82 -12.64
N VAL A 78 -12.33 0.12 -11.50
CA VAL A 78 -13.48 0.00 -10.58
C VAL A 78 -13.53 1.18 -9.63
N TYR A 79 -12.38 1.58 -9.07
CA TYR A 79 -12.32 2.55 -7.97
C TYR A 79 -11.75 3.92 -8.37
N GLY A 80 -11.24 4.05 -9.60
CA GLY A 80 -10.51 5.23 -10.09
C GLY A 80 -9.00 5.14 -9.81
N GLY A 81 -8.25 6.10 -10.35
CA GLY A 81 -6.81 6.21 -10.12
C GLY A 81 -6.46 6.43 -8.64
N PHE A 82 -5.21 6.15 -8.28
CA PHE A 82 -4.69 6.38 -6.94
C PHE A 82 -4.16 7.81 -6.78
N ASP A 83 -4.61 8.49 -5.73
CA ASP A 83 -4.17 9.85 -5.36
C ASP A 83 -2.86 9.82 -4.57
N LEU A 84 -2.67 8.77 -3.78
CA LEU A 84 -1.54 8.59 -2.90
C LEU A 84 -1.08 7.13 -2.94
N ILE A 85 0.23 6.94 -3.07
CA ILE A 85 0.89 5.65 -2.94
C ILE A 85 1.89 5.77 -1.80
N VAL A 86 1.76 4.92 -0.79
CA VAL A 86 2.67 4.86 0.36
C VAL A 86 3.23 3.45 0.49
N GLY A 87 4.39 3.34 1.10
CA GLY A 87 4.90 2.05 1.52
C GLY A 87 6.29 2.11 2.11
N GLY A 88 6.56 1.19 3.02
CA GLY A 88 7.87 1.00 3.62
C GLY A 88 8.26 -0.46 3.48
N SER A 89 9.10 -0.78 2.51
CA SER A 89 9.60 -2.15 2.35
C SER A 89 10.33 -2.60 3.62
N PRO A 90 10.25 -3.89 4.01
CA PRO A 90 10.93 -4.43 5.18
C PRO A 90 12.41 -4.01 5.24
N CYS A 91 12.84 -3.48 6.38
CA CYS A 91 14.15 -2.82 6.53
C CYS A 91 15.26 -3.75 7.04
N ASN A 92 15.06 -5.08 7.06
CA ASN A 92 16.00 -5.99 7.72
C ASN A 92 17.42 -5.97 7.12
N ASN A 93 17.56 -5.58 5.84
CA ASN A 93 18.86 -5.45 5.16
C ASN A 93 19.40 -4.01 5.08
N LEU A 94 18.62 -2.98 5.43
CA LEU A 94 18.99 -1.57 5.27
C LEU A 94 19.35 -0.87 6.60
N ALA A 95 18.90 -1.41 7.74
CA ALA A 95 19.31 -0.94 9.05
C ALA A 95 20.75 -1.39 9.36
N GLY A 96 21.66 -0.44 9.60
CA GLY A 96 23.09 -0.66 9.86
C GLY A 96 23.45 -1.49 11.10
N SER A 97 22.47 -2.09 11.80
CA SER A 97 22.69 -2.98 12.96
C SER A 97 22.91 -4.45 12.60
N ASN A 98 22.65 -4.89 11.36
CA ASN A 98 22.97 -6.26 10.93
C ASN A 98 24.43 -6.37 10.45
N ARG A 99 25.34 -6.50 11.42
CA ARG A 99 26.79 -6.55 11.24
C ARG A 99 27.32 -7.85 10.61
N VAL A 100 26.45 -8.80 10.22
CA VAL A 100 26.84 -10.20 9.91
C VAL A 100 26.46 -10.68 8.50
N SER A 101 25.52 -10.06 7.78
CA SER A 101 25.19 -10.46 6.40
C SER A 101 24.89 -9.26 5.51
N ARG A 102 25.95 -8.64 4.97
CA ARG A 102 25.84 -7.62 3.92
C ARG A 102 25.51 -8.27 2.58
N ASN A 103 24.24 -8.57 2.32
CA ASN A 103 23.81 -8.94 0.96
C ASN A 103 23.24 -7.74 0.17
N GLY A 104 23.34 -6.52 0.69
CA GLY A 104 22.96 -5.30 -0.04
C GLY A 104 21.52 -5.35 -0.59
N LEU A 105 21.33 -4.77 -1.77
CA LEU A 105 20.10 -4.80 -2.58
C LEU A 105 19.91 -6.11 -3.36
N GLU A 106 20.75 -7.13 -3.12
CA GLU A 106 20.73 -8.41 -3.84
C GLU A 106 20.15 -9.56 -2.97
N GLY A 107 19.68 -9.26 -1.76
CA GLY A 107 19.01 -10.24 -0.89
C GLY A 107 17.57 -10.52 -1.29
N SER A 108 17.01 -11.65 -0.86
CA SER A 108 15.61 -12.03 -1.11
C SER A 108 14.56 -11.07 -0.53
N GLU A 109 14.92 -10.21 0.42
CA GLU A 109 14.06 -9.12 0.91
C GLU A 109 14.24 -7.81 0.12
N SER A 110 15.30 -7.70 -0.68
CA SER A 110 15.54 -6.56 -1.58
C SER A 110 14.67 -6.62 -2.83
N SER A 111 14.10 -7.78 -3.18
CA SER A 111 13.10 -7.91 -4.25
C SER A 111 11.83 -7.10 -3.97
N LEU A 112 11.37 -7.06 -2.72
CA LEU A 112 10.19 -6.30 -2.30
C LEU A 112 10.37 -4.79 -2.48
N PHE A 113 11.61 -4.29 -2.37
CA PHE A 113 11.93 -2.91 -2.70
C PHE A 113 11.70 -2.65 -4.20
N TYR A 114 12.15 -3.55 -5.08
CA TYR A 114 11.90 -3.41 -6.52
C TYR A 114 10.42 -3.56 -6.89
N ASP A 115 9.65 -4.37 -6.16
CA ASP A 115 8.19 -4.46 -6.35
C ASP A 115 7.50 -3.12 -6.10
N TYR A 116 7.96 -2.33 -5.12
CA TYR A 116 7.43 -0.98 -4.90
C TYR A 116 7.60 -0.10 -6.16
N PHE A 117 8.81 -0.05 -6.73
CA PHE A 117 9.07 0.76 -7.92
C PHE A 117 8.33 0.24 -9.15
N ARG A 118 8.29 -1.09 -9.33
CA ARG A 118 7.51 -1.73 -10.39
C ARG A 118 6.06 -1.28 -10.36
N ILE A 119 5.42 -1.32 -9.19
CA ILE A 119 4.02 -0.90 -9.02
C ILE A 119 3.88 0.61 -9.23
N LEU A 120 4.77 1.42 -8.66
CA LEU A 120 4.75 2.87 -8.83
C LEU A 120 4.83 3.27 -10.30
N ASP A 121 5.71 2.64 -11.07
CA ASP A 121 5.89 2.93 -12.50
C ASP A 121 4.68 2.49 -13.32
N LEU A 122 4.09 1.32 -13.00
CA LEU A 122 2.84 0.86 -13.61
C LEU A 122 1.69 1.84 -13.35
N VAL A 123 1.47 2.24 -12.10
CA VAL A 123 0.41 3.19 -11.74
C VAL A 123 0.63 4.53 -12.44
N LYS A 124 1.86 5.04 -12.50
CA LYS A 124 2.17 6.29 -13.23
C LYS A 124 1.89 6.19 -14.71
N ALA A 125 2.24 5.07 -15.35
CA ALA A 125 1.97 4.85 -16.76
C ALA A 125 0.46 4.77 -17.06
N MET A 126 -0.32 4.21 -16.15
CA MET A 126 -1.78 4.08 -16.28
C MET A 126 -2.56 5.34 -15.87
N ALA A 127 -2.02 6.15 -14.96
CA ALA A 127 -2.71 7.29 -14.34
C ALA A 127 -3.43 8.25 -15.33
N PRO A 128 -2.89 8.57 -16.52
CA PRO A 128 -3.59 9.42 -17.49
C PRO A 128 -4.95 8.88 -17.96
N ARG A 129 -5.20 7.58 -17.83
CA ARG A 129 -6.43 6.90 -18.26
C ARG A 129 -7.53 6.91 -17.20
N PHE A 130 -7.20 7.21 -15.94
CA PHE A 130 -8.06 7.02 -14.77
C PHE A 130 -8.13 8.26 -13.85
N ARG A 131 -7.80 9.43 -14.41
CA ARG A 131 -7.93 10.75 -13.76
C ARG A 131 -9.28 11.38 -14.05
#